data_AF-C9MS03-F1
#
_entry.id   AF-C9MS03-F1
#
_cell.length_a   1.000
_cell.length_b   1.000
_cell.length_c   1.000
_cell.angle_alpha   90.00
_cell.angle_beta   90.00
_cell.angle_gamma   90.00
#
_symmetry.space_group_name_H-M   'P 1'
#
loop_
_entity.id
_entity.type
_entity.pdbx_description
1 polymer ?
#
loop_
_entity_poly.entity_id
_entity_poly.type
_entity_poly.pdbx_seq_one_letter_code
_entity_poly.pdbx_strand_id
1 'polypeptide(L)'
;NKWKEFLNERTLLISGKTTYTHRRLRTARRSIKTHLPWLYTCEQHPDIQIPNTTNLLEGFNSQLKRALHNHNGLNEANKKMFIDGFINTKK
;
A
#
# COMPACT_ATOMS: atom_id res chain seq x y z
N ASN A 1 -6.82 24.14 -12.85
CA ASN A 1 -5.69 23.78 -11.96
C ASN A 1 -5.79 24.52 -10.62
N LYS A 2 -6.94 24.42 -9.94
CA LYS A 2 -7.37 25.32 -8.84
C LYS A 2 -6.48 25.26 -7.59
N TRP A 3 -5.94 24.08 -7.27
CA TRP A 3 -5.23 23.83 -6.01
C TRP A 3 -3.71 23.69 -6.15
N LYS A 4 -3.16 24.09 -7.30
CA LYS A 4 -1.73 23.88 -7.60
C LYS A 4 -0.83 24.63 -6.63
N GLU A 5 -1.17 25.88 -6.31
CA GLU A 5 -0.40 26.73 -5.40
C GLU A 5 -0.42 26.17 -3.98
N PHE A 6 -1.61 25.90 -3.44
CA PHE A 6 -1.79 25.25 -2.14
C PHE A 6 -0.99 23.95 -2.02
N LEU A 7 -1.06 23.03 -3.00
CA LEU A 7 -0.33 21.76 -2.94
C LEU A 7 1.19 21.90 -3.11
N ASN A 8 1.66 23.01 -3.68
CA ASN A 8 3.07 23.29 -3.89
C ASN A 8 3.69 24.14 -2.78
N GLU A 9 2.88 24.63 -1.83
CA GLU A 9 3.33 25.36 -0.67
C GLU A 9 4.46 24.60 0.06
N ARG A 10 5.50 25.33 0.47
CA ARG A 10 6.68 24.78 1.13
C ARG A 10 6.92 25.46 2.47
N THR A 11 7.22 24.66 3.48
CA THR A 11 7.68 25.12 4.80
C THR A 11 9.20 25.03 4.86
N LEU A 12 9.86 26.08 5.34
CA LEU A 12 11.29 26.07 5.68
C LEU A 12 11.47 25.42 7.06
N LEU A 13 12.30 24.39 7.12
CA LEU A 13 12.67 23.72 8.36
C LEU A 13 13.82 24.47 9.04
N ILE A 14 13.98 24.26 10.35
CA ILE A 14 15.09 24.80 11.15
C ILE A 14 16.45 24.41 10.56
N SER A 15 16.53 23.26 9.88
CA SER A 15 17.73 22.77 9.19
C SER A 15 18.08 23.53 7.90
N GLY A 16 17.32 24.56 7.51
CA GLY A 16 17.47 25.29 6.25
C GLY A 16 16.92 24.56 5.02
N LYS A 17 16.44 23.33 5.17
CA LYS A 17 15.79 22.56 4.09
C LYS A 17 14.32 22.95 3.95
N THR A 18 13.77 22.83 2.75
CA THR A 18 12.33 23.03 2.53
C THR A 18 11.60 21.70 2.35
N THR A 19 10.40 21.59 2.91
CA THR A 19 9.48 20.46 2.68
C THR A 19 8.15 20.98 2.15
N TYR A 20 7.39 20.14 1.44
CA TYR A 20 6.00 20.49 1.12
C TYR A 20 5.19 20.58 2.41
N THR A 21 4.44 21.68 2.59
CA THR A 21 3.55 21.87 3.74
C THR A 21 2.50 20.74 3.78
N HIS A 22 1.87 20.45 2.63
CA HIS A 22 0.80 19.47 2.49
C HIS A 22 1.27 18.11 1.95
N ARG A 23 2.44 17.62 2.40
CA ARG A 23 3.10 16.42 1.86
C ARG A 23 2.17 15.19 1.79
N ARG A 24 1.41 14.91 2.86
CA ARG A 24 0.51 13.74 2.94
C ARG A 24 -0.59 13.81 1.88
N LEU A 25 -1.28 14.95 1.79
CA LEU A 25 -2.34 15.19 0.81
C LEU A 25 -1.81 15.10 -0.62
N ARG A 26 -0.65 15.70 -0.87
CA ARG A 26 0.00 15.65 -2.19
C ARG A 26 0.32 14.21 -2.60
N THR A 27 0.84 13.40 -1.68
CA THR A 27 1.12 11.97 -1.92
C THR A 27 -0.17 11.18 -2.16
N ALA A 28 -1.22 11.39 -1.36
CA ALA A 28 -2.51 10.72 -1.54
C ALA A 28 -3.13 11.03 -2.91
N ARG A 29 -3.18 12.31 -3.29
CA ARG A 29 -3.66 12.73 -4.61
C ARG A 29 -2.83 12.13 -5.73
N ARG A 30 -1.50 12.11 -5.60
CA ARG A 30 -0.62 11.49 -6.60
C ARG A 30 -0.93 10.00 -6.73
N SER A 31 -1.10 9.29 -5.61
CA SER A 31 -1.45 7.87 -5.60
C SER A 31 -2.74 7.61 -6.39
N ILE A 32 -3.83 8.31 -6.04
CA ILE A 32 -5.11 8.19 -6.75
C ILE A 32 -4.94 8.46 -8.24
N LYS A 33 -4.25 9.54 -8.63
CA LYS A 33 -4.04 9.88 -10.04
C LYS A 33 -3.23 8.80 -10.79
N THR A 34 -2.20 8.25 -10.17
CA THR A 34 -1.36 7.20 -10.76
C THR A 34 -2.13 5.90 -10.93
N HIS A 35 -2.96 5.53 -9.95
CA HIS A 35 -3.68 4.26 -9.93
C HIS A 35 -5.10 4.35 -10.51
N LEU A 36 -5.53 5.53 -10.96
CA LEU A 36 -6.86 5.76 -11.53
C LEU A 36 -7.26 4.74 -12.62
N PRO A 37 -6.38 4.33 -13.56
CA PRO A 37 -6.74 3.33 -14.56
C PRO A 37 -7.16 1.97 -13.99
N TRP A 38 -6.70 1.64 -12.78
CA TRP A 38 -6.90 0.33 -12.14
C TRP A 38 -7.93 0.36 -11.02
N LEU A 39 -8.32 1.55 -10.56
CA LEU A 39 -9.12 1.71 -9.34
C LEU A 39 -10.50 1.05 -9.46
N TYR A 40 -11.05 1.02 -10.67
CA TYR A 40 -12.39 0.49 -10.96
C TYR A 40 -12.37 -0.86 -11.66
N THR A 41 -11.23 -1.59 -11.65
CA THR A 41 -11.08 -2.85 -12.40
C THR A 41 -12.16 -3.87 -12.06
N CYS A 42 -12.52 -4.03 -10.78
CA CYS A 42 -13.55 -4.99 -10.35
C CYS A 42 -14.96 -4.63 -10.88
N GLU A 43 -15.23 -3.35 -11.13
CA GLU A 43 -16.52 -2.88 -11.66
C GLU A 43 -16.54 -2.94 -13.19
N GLN A 44 -15.43 -2.63 -13.85
CA GLN A 44 -15.30 -2.61 -15.31
C GLN A 44 -15.18 -4.02 -15.91
N HIS A 45 -14.66 -4.99 -15.15
CA HIS A 45 -14.43 -6.36 -15.59
C HIS A 45 -15.10 -7.40 -14.65
N PRO A 46 -16.44 -7.47 -14.64
CA PRO A 46 -17.16 -8.44 -13.81
C PRO A 46 -16.93 -9.89 -14.25
N ASP A 47 -16.49 -10.11 -15.49
CA ASP A 47 -16.14 -11.41 -16.07
C ASP A 47 -14.94 -12.07 -15.36
N ILE A 48 -14.02 -11.27 -14.81
CA ILE A 48 -12.84 -11.73 -14.07
C ILE A 48 -13.22 -12.16 -12.64
N GLN A 49 -14.46 -11.90 -12.20
CA GLN A 49 -15.00 -12.26 -10.87
C GLN A 49 -14.11 -11.78 -9.71
N ILE A 50 -13.46 -10.62 -9.85
CA ILE A 50 -12.66 -10.04 -8.76
C ILE A 50 -13.62 -9.57 -7.66
N PRO A 51 -13.47 -10.02 -6.41
CA PRO A 51 -14.29 -9.54 -5.31
C PRO A 51 -14.16 -8.02 -5.14
N ASN A 52 -15.29 -7.35 -4.89
CA ASN A 52 -15.33 -5.91 -4.60
C ASN A 52 -14.95 -5.56 -3.15
N THR A 53 -14.61 -6.58 -2.33
CA THR A 53 -14.17 -6.40 -0.94
C THR A 53 -12.75 -6.91 -0.78
N THR A 54 -11.99 -6.30 0.13
CA THR A 54 -10.61 -6.70 0.45
C THR A 54 -10.54 -7.76 1.56
N ASN A 55 -11.68 -8.28 2.03
CA ASN A 55 -11.76 -9.19 3.18
C ASN A 55 -10.89 -10.44 3.02
N LEU A 56 -10.83 -11.00 1.81
CA LEU A 56 -9.98 -12.16 1.51
C LEU A 56 -8.49 -11.82 1.68
N LEU A 57 -8.06 -10.68 1.14
CA LEU A 57 -6.67 -10.22 1.20
C LEU A 57 -6.27 -9.84 2.63
N GLU A 58 -7.11 -9.08 3.34
CA GLU A 58 -6.87 -8.67 4.73
C GLU A 58 -6.85 -9.88 5.68
N GLY A 59 -7.77 -10.83 5.48
CA GLY A 59 -7.81 -12.08 6.25
C GLY A 59 -6.55 -12.92 6.04
N PHE A 60 -6.13 -13.08 4.79
CA PHE A 60 -4.89 -13.80 4.45
C PHE A 60 -3.65 -13.12 5.06
N ASN A 61 -3.51 -11.81 4.86
CA ASN A 61 -2.40 -11.03 5.41
C ASN A 61 -2.36 -11.05 6.94
N SER A 62 -3.52 -11.07 7.60
CA SER A 62 -3.60 -11.19 9.06
C SER A 62 -3.12 -12.56 9.55
N GLN A 63 -3.46 -13.64 8.84
CA GLN A 63 -2.95 -14.98 9.15
C GLN A 63 -1.44 -15.05 8.97
N LEU A 64 -0.91 -14.50 7.86
CA LEU A 64 0.53 -14.44 7.61
C LEU A 64 1.28 -13.67 8.70
N LYS A 65 0.78 -12.47 9.07
CA LYS A 65 1.38 -11.65 10.14
C LYS A 65 1.40 -12.38 11.46
N ARG A 66 0.31 -13.07 11.84
CA ARG A 66 0.24 -13.87 13.06
C ARG A 66 1.27 -15.01 13.05
N ALA A 67 1.40 -15.71 11.92
CA ALA A 67 2.35 -16.81 11.80
C ALA A 67 3.81 -16.31 11.89
N LEU A 68 4.13 -15.19 11.22
CA LEU A 68 5.45 -14.55 11.32
C LEU A 68 5.77 -14.02 12.71
N HIS A 69 4.77 -13.50 13.43
CA HIS A 69 4.96 -12.96 14.78
C HIS A 69 5.46 -14.02 15.78
N ASN A 70 5.07 -15.28 15.60
CA ASN A 70 5.58 -16.39 16.40
C ASN A 70 7.07 -16.70 16.12
N HIS A 71 7.64 -16.13 15.05
CA HIS A 71 9.01 -16.36 14.58
C HIS A 71 9.80 -15.04 14.43
N ASN A 72 9.71 -14.13 15.42
CA ASN A 72 10.34 -12.81 15.37
C ASN A 72 11.88 -12.82 15.18
N GLY A 73 12.55 -13.94 15.51
CA GLY A 73 14.00 -14.11 15.39
C GLY A 73 14.52 -14.51 14.00
N LEU A 74 13.65 -14.65 12.99
CA LEU A 74 14.08 -15.02 11.64
C LEU A 74 14.90 -13.90 11.00
N ASN A 75 16.04 -14.27 10.42
CA ASN A 75 16.78 -13.41 9.51
C ASN A 75 15.99 -13.17 8.21
N GLU A 76 16.42 -12.22 7.38
CA GLU A 76 15.68 -11.85 6.18
C GLU A 76 15.51 -13.01 5.19
N ALA A 77 16.53 -13.84 5.00
CA ALA A 77 16.48 -15.00 4.11
C ALA A 77 15.41 -16.01 4.57
N ASN A 78 15.41 -16.36 5.86
CA ASN A 78 14.46 -17.31 6.42
C ASN A 78 13.04 -16.72 6.48
N LYS A 79 12.88 -15.40 6.67
CA LYS A 79 11.57 -14.73 6.54
C LYS A 79 11.00 -14.88 5.14
N LYS A 80 11.82 -14.70 4.10
CA LYS A 80 11.40 -14.90 2.70
C LYS A 80 11.00 -16.35 2.44
N MET A 81 11.81 -17.32 2.89
CA MET A 81 11.46 -18.74 2.78
C MET A 81 10.17 -19.09 3.51
N PHE A 82 9.95 -18.53 4.70
CA PHE A 82 8.71 -18.71 5.45
C PHE A 82 7.51 -18.17 4.69
N ILE A 83 7.60 -16.94 4.16
CA ILE A 83 6.52 -16.31 3.38
C ILE A 83 6.21 -17.14 2.13
N ASP A 84 7.24 -17.59 1.41
CA ASP A 84 7.08 -18.43 0.22
C ASP A 84 6.40 -19.76 0.56
N GLY A 85 6.86 -20.45 1.61
CA GLY A 85 6.21 -21.66 2.12
C GLY A 85 4.76 -21.41 2.57
N PHE A 86 4.50 -20.29 3.25
CA PHE A 86 3.15 -19.92 3.69
C PHE A 86 2.19 -19.69 2.50
N ILE A 87 2.67 -19.04 1.45
CA ILE A 87 1.89 -18.80 0.23
C ILE A 87 1.65 -20.12 -0.52
N ASN A 88 2.69 -20.95 -0.66
CA ASN A 88 2.61 -22.21 -1.41
C ASN A 88 1.83 -23.33 -0.70
N THR A 89 1.74 -23.31 0.63
CA THR A 89 0.95 -24.29 1.41
C THR A 89 -0.55 -24.02 1.39
N LYS A 90 -0.97 -22.84 0.95
CA LYS A 90 -2.38 -22.41 0.88
C LYS A 90 -2.97 -22.46 -0.53
N LYS A 91 -2.28 -23.12 -1.48
CA LYS A 91 -2.82 -23.45 -2.80
C LYS A 91 -3.84 -24.58 -2.74
#